data_AF-A0AAV1IAA5-F1
#
_entry.id   AF-A0AAV1IAA5-F1
#
_cell.length_a   1.000
_cell.length_b   1.000
_cell.length_c   1.000
_cell.angle_alpha   90.00
_cell.angle_beta   90.00
_cell.angle_gamma   90.00
#
_symmetry.space_group_name_H-M   'P 1'
#
loop_
_entity.id
_entity.type
_entity.pdbx_description
1 polymer ?
#
loop_
_entity_poly.entity_id
_entity_poly.type
_entity_poly.pdbx_seq_one_letter_code
_entity_poly.pdbx_strand_id
1 'polypeptide(L)'
;MKNTSHDILSLIAHYEHEITEAAGMPISMVRFAASFFASVAVGLLLKFVPTAKGKHIYATVTGFALLYYPFGNGVFHLFVPTILTYLVMLQFQDYSATLSWIVNFTYLIGCHVAGASGEAWKQGNVDFTGAMMVLALKLITAGVSYQDGLKKPEELSPYQQRHRLTKMPSPLEWLSFTFASGNLLAGPYFELSDYLDFINRKGPWDPKSKQPSLASQYGAGALRFVKALCCLAVHLYFVKYFPVDTLTSDWFYTLSIPRRGAVMWIVAVVYRFKYYFAWAVSEAALIGSGFCFNGWDERGEAQWDRYCNTRIAKVELSASAAELPAHWNTCTGNFLRRYVYERLTPKGKKATFKTLLLTQLVAGIWHGLFPGYALFFATSAFMFESAKVIYRYEQGLPQRWRFLQTFPLWQFAKWIYTGFILNYSASAFLLLDFSVAFKTWNSVHFLGHFLMVAIIAVSMVNPPRKPRKKDASKAPGGQAVPPIETGPTVSDVTYTNGAGVSSPPLGEGNNALKTE
;
A
#
# COMPACT_ATOMS: atom_id res chain seq x y z
N MET A 1 -9.98 -49.01 -2.19
CA MET A 1 -9.56 -47.59 -2.04
C MET A 1 -10.10 -46.70 -3.18
N LYS A 2 -11.38 -46.82 -3.54
CA LYS A 2 -12.06 -45.90 -4.48
C LYS A 2 -13.39 -45.48 -3.83
N ASN A 3 -13.39 -44.37 -3.08
CA ASN A 3 -14.58 -43.52 -2.83
C ASN A 3 -14.39 -42.41 -1.78
N THR A 4 -13.31 -42.37 -1.00
CA THR A 4 -13.17 -41.40 0.10
C THR A 4 -12.93 -39.95 -0.35
N SER A 5 -12.40 -39.71 -1.55
CA SER A 5 -12.14 -38.35 -2.06
C SER A 5 -13.39 -37.62 -2.56
N HIS A 6 -14.37 -38.36 -3.10
CA HIS A 6 -15.67 -37.78 -3.48
C HIS A 6 -16.45 -37.31 -2.24
N ASP A 7 -16.27 -38.00 -1.13
CA ASP A 7 -16.97 -37.74 0.14
C ASP A 7 -16.51 -36.42 0.78
N ILE A 8 -15.20 -36.19 0.89
CA ILE A 8 -14.64 -34.96 1.51
C ILE A 8 -14.96 -33.71 0.69
N LEU A 9 -14.83 -33.75 -0.64
CA LEU A 9 -15.13 -32.60 -1.48
C LEU A 9 -16.63 -32.26 -1.44
N SER A 10 -17.49 -33.29 -1.42
CA SER A 10 -18.93 -33.09 -1.26
C SER A 10 -19.29 -32.51 0.11
N LEU A 11 -18.59 -32.94 1.16
CA LEU A 11 -18.76 -32.43 2.52
C LEU A 11 -18.32 -30.96 2.64
N ILE A 12 -17.18 -30.60 2.05
CA ILE A 12 -16.72 -29.20 2.01
C ILE A 12 -17.74 -28.33 1.26
N ALA A 13 -18.21 -28.79 0.09
CA ALA A 13 -19.21 -28.05 -0.68
C ALA A 13 -20.53 -27.88 0.09
N HIS A 14 -20.94 -28.91 0.85
CA HIS A 14 -22.12 -28.84 1.70
C HIS A 14 -21.98 -27.77 2.80
N TYR A 15 -20.89 -27.77 3.56
CA TYR A 15 -20.66 -26.74 4.58
C TYR A 15 -20.46 -25.34 4.01
N GLU A 16 -19.81 -25.20 2.85
CA GLU A 16 -19.70 -23.92 2.15
C GLU A 16 -21.08 -23.36 1.82
N HIS A 17 -22.00 -24.21 1.36
CA HIS A 17 -23.38 -23.82 1.06
C HIS A 17 -24.12 -23.35 2.31
N GLU A 18 -24.04 -24.12 3.40
CA GLU A 18 -24.67 -23.75 4.68
C GLU A 18 -24.14 -22.41 5.22
N ILE A 19 -22.82 -22.17 5.13
CA ILE A 19 -22.21 -20.91 5.56
C ILE A 19 -22.67 -19.76 4.65
N THR A 20 -22.74 -19.97 3.33
CA THR A 20 -23.24 -18.96 2.39
C THR A 20 -24.68 -18.58 2.71
N GLU A 21 -25.56 -19.55 2.97
CA GLU A 21 -26.95 -19.29 3.36
C GLU A 21 -27.06 -18.57 4.70
N ALA A 22 -26.33 -19.04 5.73
CA ALA A 22 -26.36 -18.45 7.06
C ALA A 22 -25.78 -17.03 7.10
N ALA A 23 -24.74 -16.75 6.31
CA ALA A 23 -24.09 -15.45 6.27
C ALA A 23 -24.74 -14.47 5.28
N GLY A 24 -25.57 -14.96 4.34
CA GLY A 24 -26.11 -14.16 3.24
C GLY A 24 -25.02 -13.59 2.32
N MET A 25 -23.92 -14.33 2.14
CA MET A 25 -22.74 -13.89 1.37
C MET A 25 -22.48 -14.80 0.18
N PRO A 26 -22.03 -14.27 -0.97
CA PRO A 26 -21.63 -15.10 -2.12
C PRO A 26 -20.55 -16.12 -1.74
N ILE A 27 -20.61 -17.31 -2.34
CA ILE A 27 -19.63 -18.38 -2.08
C ILE A 27 -18.18 -17.95 -2.39
N SER A 28 -18.00 -17.07 -3.39
CA SER A 28 -16.70 -16.47 -3.71
C SER A 28 -16.09 -15.73 -2.52
N MET A 29 -16.92 -14.99 -1.78
CA MET A 29 -16.52 -14.25 -0.58
C MET A 29 -16.22 -15.17 0.60
N VAL A 30 -17.02 -16.24 0.79
CA VAL A 30 -16.79 -17.25 1.84
C VAL A 30 -15.43 -17.94 1.62
N ARG A 31 -15.18 -18.45 0.41
CA ARG A 31 -13.91 -19.10 0.07
C ARG A 31 -12.72 -18.15 0.18
N PHE A 32 -12.90 -16.90 -0.24
CA PHE A 32 -11.88 -15.86 -0.10
C PHE A 32 -11.57 -15.59 1.38
N ALA A 33 -12.59 -15.41 2.23
CA ALA A 33 -12.40 -15.21 3.67
C ALA A 33 -11.70 -16.41 4.35
N ALA A 34 -12.08 -17.64 3.99
CA ALA A 34 -11.41 -18.84 4.47
C ALA A 34 -9.92 -18.86 4.07
N SER A 35 -9.59 -18.48 2.83
CA SER A 35 -8.20 -18.34 2.37
C SER A 35 -7.43 -17.27 3.13
N PHE A 36 -8.09 -16.16 3.48
CA PHE A 36 -7.50 -15.09 4.30
C PHE A 36 -7.11 -15.61 5.67
N PHE A 37 -8.01 -16.29 6.35
CA PHE A 37 -7.72 -16.84 7.67
C PHE A 37 -6.65 -17.94 7.60
N ALA A 38 -6.71 -18.81 6.59
CA ALA A 38 -5.67 -19.82 6.35
C ALA A 38 -4.31 -19.19 6.06
N SER A 39 -4.25 -18.01 5.42
CA SER A 39 -2.99 -17.31 5.15
C SER A 39 -2.22 -16.94 6.42
N VAL A 40 -2.92 -16.67 7.54
CA VAL A 40 -2.30 -16.39 8.83
C VAL A 40 -1.56 -17.62 9.34
N ALA A 41 -2.21 -18.80 9.31
CA ALA A 41 -1.58 -20.05 9.68
C ALA A 41 -0.39 -20.38 8.76
N VAL A 42 -0.56 -20.20 7.45
CA VAL A 42 0.53 -20.40 6.47
C VAL A 42 1.71 -19.48 6.76
N GLY A 43 1.47 -18.22 7.10
CA GLY A 43 2.50 -17.25 7.49
C GLY A 43 3.26 -17.68 8.73
N LEU A 44 2.54 -18.10 9.79
CA LEU A 44 3.14 -18.57 11.04
C LEU A 44 4.05 -19.79 10.82
N LEU A 45 3.61 -20.72 9.97
CA LEU A 45 4.31 -21.97 9.71
C LEU A 45 5.60 -21.81 8.87
N LEU A 46 5.72 -20.73 8.07
CA LEU A 46 6.89 -20.48 7.22
C LEU A 46 8.21 -20.44 8.02
N LYS A 47 8.17 -19.98 9.28
CA LYS A 47 9.36 -19.86 10.13
C LYS A 47 9.98 -21.22 10.47
N PHE A 48 9.17 -22.28 10.52
CA PHE A 48 9.63 -23.64 10.83
C PHE A 48 10.33 -24.33 9.65
N VAL A 49 10.26 -23.74 8.47
CA VAL A 49 10.95 -24.28 7.29
C VAL A 49 12.44 -23.89 7.36
N PRO A 50 13.37 -24.86 7.49
CA PRO A 50 14.73 -24.58 7.93
C PRO A 50 15.63 -24.01 6.82
N THR A 51 15.40 -24.39 5.56
CA THR A 51 16.27 -24.03 4.43
C THR A 51 15.63 -22.95 3.56
N ALA A 52 16.45 -22.09 2.94
CA ALA A 52 15.98 -21.07 1.99
C ALA A 52 15.22 -21.70 0.81
N LYS A 53 15.76 -22.75 0.21
CA LYS A 53 15.08 -23.53 -0.85
C LYS A 53 13.73 -24.06 -0.38
N GLY A 54 13.67 -24.64 0.82
CA GLY A 54 12.43 -25.14 1.41
C GLY A 54 11.40 -24.02 1.61
N LYS A 55 11.83 -22.86 2.11
CA LYS A 55 10.96 -21.68 2.27
C LYS A 55 10.41 -21.20 0.94
N HIS A 56 11.21 -21.22 -0.11
CA HIS A 56 10.74 -20.85 -1.45
C HIS A 56 9.66 -21.81 -1.96
N ILE A 57 9.91 -23.12 -1.88
CA ILE A 57 8.93 -24.15 -2.29
C ILE A 57 7.65 -24.01 -1.46
N TYR A 58 7.79 -23.87 -0.15
CA TYR A 58 6.65 -23.69 0.76
C TYR A 58 5.82 -22.46 0.37
N ALA A 59 6.46 -21.31 0.17
CA ALA A 59 5.78 -20.06 -0.18
C ALA A 59 5.06 -20.15 -1.53
N THR A 60 5.68 -20.79 -2.54
CA THR A 60 5.05 -21.02 -3.84
C THR A 60 3.84 -21.94 -3.73
N VAL A 61 4.00 -23.12 -3.12
CA VAL A 61 2.94 -24.14 -3.06
C VAL A 61 1.75 -23.66 -2.24
N THR A 62 2.01 -23.16 -1.02
CA THR A 62 0.93 -22.69 -0.14
C THR A 62 0.28 -21.42 -0.69
N GLY A 63 1.07 -20.50 -1.24
CA GLY A 63 0.57 -19.30 -1.89
C GLY A 63 -0.35 -19.58 -3.08
N PHE A 64 0.04 -20.52 -3.95
CA PHE A 64 -0.79 -20.96 -5.05
C PHE A 64 -2.07 -21.64 -4.55
N ALA A 65 -1.99 -22.54 -3.56
CA ALA A 65 -3.16 -23.22 -3.00
C ALA A 65 -4.19 -22.23 -2.40
N LEU A 66 -3.71 -21.22 -1.66
CA LEU A 66 -4.53 -20.15 -1.09
C LEU A 66 -5.25 -19.31 -2.16
N LEU A 67 -4.70 -19.21 -3.37
CA LEU A 67 -5.33 -18.48 -4.48
C LEU A 67 -6.21 -19.38 -5.34
N TYR A 68 -5.85 -20.64 -5.51
CA TYR A 68 -6.62 -21.60 -6.28
C TYR A 68 -7.98 -21.90 -5.63
N TYR A 69 -8.04 -22.00 -4.30
CA TYR A 69 -9.29 -22.30 -3.59
C TYR A 69 -10.41 -21.27 -3.85
N PRO A 70 -10.20 -19.94 -3.71
CA PRO A 70 -11.25 -18.95 -3.96
C PRO A 70 -11.45 -18.63 -5.44
N PHE A 71 -10.43 -18.77 -6.29
CA PHE A 71 -10.48 -18.30 -7.68
C PHE A 71 -10.57 -19.41 -8.74
N GLY A 72 -10.40 -20.68 -8.34
CA GLY A 72 -10.35 -21.81 -9.25
C GLY A 72 -9.36 -21.60 -10.39
N ASN A 73 -9.77 -21.96 -11.61
CA ASN A 73 -8.94 -21.83 -12.80
C ASN A 73 -8.56 -20.39 -13.16
N GLY A 74 -9.26 -19.38 -12.61
CA GLY A 74 -8.90 -17.97 -12.81
C GLY A 74 -7.47 -17.65 -12.37
N VAL A 75 -6.92 -18.38 -11.38
CA VAL A 75 -5.56 -18.17 -10.90
C VAL A 75 -4.50 -18.42 -11.98
N PHE A 76 -4.78 -19.22 -13.01
CA PHE A 76 -3.81 -19.51 -14.07
C PHE A 76 -3.49 -18.27 -14.91
N HIS A 77 -4.39 -17.27 -14.96
CA HIS A 77 -4.10 -15.97 -15.58
C HIS A 77 -2.94 -15.23 -14.91
N LEU A 78 -2.62 -15.52 -13.64
CA LEU A 78 -1.48 -14.90 -12.95
C LEU A 78 -0.13 -15.36 -13.52
N PHE A 79 -0.05 -16.54 -14.13
CA PHE A 79 1.19 -17.04 -14.73
C PHE A 79 1.58 -16.29 -15.98
N VAL A 80 0.63 -15.79 -16.77
CA VAL A 80 0.92 -15.10 -18.03
C VAL A 80 1.81 -13.86 -17.82
N PRO A 81 1.42 -12.84 -17.02
CA PRO A 81 2.28 -11.69 -16.78
C PRO A 81 3.54 -12.08 -15.99
N THR A 82 3.46 -13.09 -15.11
CA THR A 82 4.61 -13.60 -14.35
C THR A 82 5.71 -14.14 -15.27
N ILE A 83 5.36 -14.97 -16.26
CA ILE A 83 6.29 -15.56 -17.21
C ILE A 83 6.80 -14.49 -18.17
N LEU A 84 5.89 -13.69 -18.75
CA LEU A 84 6.26 -12.65 -19.71
C LEU A 84 7.20 -11.61 -19.10
N THR A 85 6.95 -11.18 -17.86
CA THR A 85 7.85 -10.24 -17.16
C THR A 85 9.23 -10.85 -16.92
N TYR A 86 9.30 -12.13 -16.53
CA TYR A 86 10.57 -12.83 -16.34
C TYR A 86 11.36 -12.94 -17.65
N LEU A 87 10.70 -13.27 -18.76
CA LEU A 87 11.30 -13.31 -20.09
C LEU A 87 11.79 -11.93 -20.54
N VAL A 88 11.00 -10.88 -20.27
CA VAL A 88 11.41 -9.48 -20.51
C VAL A 88 12.69 -9.15 -19.76
N MET A 89 12.76 -9.48 -18.47
CA MET A 89 13.96 -9.25 -17.67
C MET A 89 15.16 -10.06 -18.20
N LEU A 90 14.95 -11.31 -18.63
CA LEU A 90 16.00 -12.16 -19.19
C LEU A 90 16.55 -11.66 -20.55
N GLN A 91 15.68 -11.19 -21.44
CA GLN A 91 16.04 -10.91 -22.84
C GLN A 91 16.28 -9.43 -23.12
N PHE A 92 15.67 -8.52 -22.36
CA PHE A 92 15.60 -7.09 -22.65
C PHE A 92 15.91 -6.24 -21.42
N GLN A 93 17.05 -6.48 -20.74
CA GLN A 93 17.40 -5.80 -19.50
C GLN A 93 17.34 -4.25 -19.61
N ASP A 94 17.83 -3.67 -20.70
CA ASP A 94 17.82 -2.22 -20.95
C ASP A 94 16.41 -1.61 -21.06
N TYR A 95 15.41 -2.43 -21.42
CA TYR A 95 14.01 -2.03 -21.59
C TYR A 95 13.08 -2.66 -20.55
N SER A 96 13.64 -3.36 -19.56
CA SER A 96 12.90 -4.18 -18.61
C SER A 96 11.85 -3.38 -17.84
N ALA A 97 12.12 -2.12 -17.47
CA ALA A 97 11.16 -1.24 -16.83
C ALA A 97 9.94 -0.99 -17.72
N THR A 98 10.16 -0.46 -18.93
CA THR A 98 9.10 -0.06 -19.86
C THR A 98 8.27 -1.26 -20.30
N LEU A 99 8.92 -2.36 -20.68
CA LEU A 99 8.25 -3.58 -21.10
C LEU A 99 7.47 -4.23 -19.95
N SER A 100 7.98 -4.19 -18.72
CA SER A 100 7.23 -4.68 -17.55
C SER A 100 5.96 -3.86 -17.31
N TRP A 101 6.01 -2.53 -17.45
CA TRP A 101 4.80 -1.70 -17.39
C TRP A 101 3.79 -2.10 -18.47
N ILE A 102 4.22 -2.21 -19.73
CA ILE A 102 3.36 -2.57 -20.86
C ILE A 102 2.71 -3.93 -20.63
N VAL A 103 3.52 -4.98 -20.39
CA VAL A 103 3.02 -6.35 -20.19
C VAL A 103 2.00 -6.39 -19.06
N ASN A 104 2.33 -5.83 -17.90
CA ASN A 104 1.49 -5.99 -16.71
C ASN A 104 0.21 -5.15 -16.78
N PHE A 105 0.28 -3.88 -17.22
CA PHE A 105 -0.93 -3.06 -17.33
C PHE A 105 -1.82 -3.50 -18.49
N THR A 106 -1.27 -3.83 -19.66
CA THR A 106 -2.08 -4.31 -20.78
C THR A 106 -2.83 -5.59 -20.40
N TYR A 107 -2.15 -6.55 -19.75
CA TYR A 107 -2.80 -7.79 -19.35
C TYR A 107 -3.84 -7.59 -18.24
N LEU A 108 -3.50 -6.78 -17.22
CA LEU A 108 -4.43 -6.45 -16.13
C LEU A 108 -5.69 -5.75 -16.66
N ILE A 109 -5.54 -4.75 -17.52
CA ILE A 109 -6.66 -4.05 -18.16
C ILE A 109 -7.50 -5.02 -18.99
N GLY A 110 -6.87 -5.89 -19.78
CA GLY A 110 -7.56 -6.92 -20.55
C GLY A 110 -8.42 -7.83 -19.67
N CYS A 111 -7.89 -8.26 -18.52
CA CYS A 111 -8.64 -9.08 -17.56
C CYS A 111 -9.78 -8.30 -16.89
N HIS A 112 -9.55 -7.03 -16.51
CA HIS A 112 -10.60 -6.18 -15.94
C HIS A 112 -11.79 -6.01 -16.89
N VAL A 113 -11.51 -5.81 -18.19
CA VAL A 113 -12.53 -5.66 -19.24
C VAL A 113 -13.24 -6.97 -19.51
N ALA A 114 -12.49 -8.06 -19.73
CA ALA A 114 -13.07 -9.37 -20.04
C ALA A 114 -13.92 -9.94 -18.90
N GLY A 115 -13.55 -9.67 -17.65
CA GLY A 115 -14.26 -10.17 -16.46
C GLY A 115 -15.29 -9.21 -15.87
N ALA A 116 -15.47 -8.01 -16.44
CA ALA A 116 -16.30 -6.94 -15.86
C ALA A 116 -16.05 -6.72 -14.35
N SER A 117 -14.79 -6.89 -13.91
CA SER A 117 -14.40 -7.02 -12.50
C SER A 117 -14.97 -5.94 -11.57
N GLY A 118 -15.05 -4.68 -12.00
CA GLY A 118 -15.65 -3.61 -11.19
C GLY A 118 -17.09 -3.90 -10.76
N GLU A 119 -17.92 -4.43 -11.65
CA GLU A 119 -19.30 -4.81 -11.32
C GLU A 119 -19.34 -6.00 -10.34
N ALA A 120 -18.49 -7.01 -10.56
CA ALA A 120 -18.38 -8.15 -9.64
C ALA A 120 -18.04 -7.65 -8.22
N TRP A 121 -17.05 -6.77 -8.08
CA TRP A 121 -16.64 -6.19 -6.80
C TRP A 121 -17.71 -5.28 -6.17
N LYS A 122 -18.47 -4.53 -7.00
CA LYS A 122 -19.60 -3.72 -6.52
C LYS A 122 -20.73 -4.60 -5.96
N GLN A 123 -20.98 -5.76 -6.58
CA GLN A 123 -21.95 -6.76 -6.13
C GLN A 123 -21.46 -7.60 -4.93
N GLY A 124 -20.24 -7.37 -4.44
CA GLY A 124 -19.67 -8.10 -3.31
C GLY A 124 -19.03 -9.44 -3.68
N ASN A 125 -18.89 -9.74 -4.97
CA ASN A 125 -18.09 -10.87 -5.44
C ASN A 125 -16.59 -10.51 -5.43
N VAL A 126 -15.74 -11.54 -5.34
CA VAL A 126 -14.29 -11.40 -5.45
C VAL A 126 -13.79 -12.30 -6.58
N ASP A 127 -12.95 -11.74 -7.44
CA ASP A 127 -12.33 -12.46 -8.56
C ASP A 127 -10.79 -12.41 -8.49
N PHE A 128 -10.14 -13.17 -9.37
CA PHE A 128 -8.68 -13.25 -9.44
C PHE A 128 -8.03 -11.92 -9.87
N THR A 129 -8.78 -10.95 -10.41
CA THR A 129 -8.20 -9.68 -10.85
C THR A 129 -7.70 -8.86 -9.67
N GLY A 130 -8.32 -8.99 -8.48
CA GLY A 130 -7.78 -8.41 -7.24
C GLY A 130 -6.39 -8.92 -6.90
N ALA A 131 -6.13 -10.21 -7.12
CA ALA A 131 -4.80 -10.78 -6.96
C ALA A 131 -3.83 -10.32 -8.05
N MET A 132 -4.32 -10.18 -9.28
CA MET A 132 -3.55 -9.65 -10.40
C MET A 132 -3.12 -8.20 -10.19
N MET A 133 -3.96 -7.37 -9.55
CA MET A 133 -3.64 -6.00 -9.20
C MET A 133 -2.37 -5.93 -8.33
N VAL A 134 -2.30 -6.72 -7.25
CA VAL A 134 -1.11 -6.78 -6.38
C VAL A 134 0.08 -7.37 -7.12
N LEU A 135 -0.14 -8.41 -7.92
CA LEU A 135 0.90 -9.05 -8.72
C LEU A 135 1.53 -8.08 -9.73
N ALA A 136 0.73 -7.27 -10.43
CA ALA A 136 1.22 -6.28 -11.38
C ALA A 136 2.21 -5.31 -10.72
N LEU A 137 1.93 -4.84 -9.49
CA LEU A 137 2.87 -3.99 -8.75
C LEU A 137 4.20 -4.72 -8.48
N LYS A 138 4.15 -5.98 -8.03
CA LYS A 138 5.33 -6.80 -7.76
C LYS A 138 6.18 -7.05 -9.02
N LEU A 139 5.53 -7.34 -10.13
CA LEU A 139 6.19 -7.63 -11.41
C LEU A 139 6.84 -6.37 -12.01
N ILE A 140 6.12 -5.24 -12.01
CA ILE A 140 6.63 -3.96 -12.49
C ILE A 140 7.82 -3.50 -11.66
N THR A 141 7.72 -3.56 -10.33
CA THR A 141 8.81 -3.14 -9.44
C THR A 141 10.05 -3.99 -9.65
N ALA A 142 9.93 -5.31 -9.80
CA ALA A 142 11.05 -6.18 -10.11
C ALA A 142 11.71 -5.83 -11.45
N GLY A 143 10.93 -5.64 -12.51
CA GLY A 143 11.45 -5.28 -13.83
C GLY A 143 12.14 -3.93 -13.86
N VAL A 144 11.58 -2.93 -13.16
CA VAL A 144 12.17 -1.59 -13.01
C VAL A 144 13.45 -1.64 -12.18
N SER A 145 13.44 -2.35 -11.05
CA SER A 145 14.59 -2.48 -10.16
C SER A 145 15.75 -3.25 -10.82
N TYR A 146 15.45 -4.19 -11.72
CA TYR A 146 16.48 -4.89 -12.50
C TYR A 146 17.12 -4.01 -13.58
N GLN A 147 16.33 -3.17 -14.25
CA GLN A 147 16.89 -2.15 -15.15
C GLN A 147 17.73 -1.11 -14.40
N ASP A 148 17.30 -0.69 -13.20
CA ASP A 148 18.11 0.21 -12.37
C ASP A 148 19.45 -0.42 -11.91
N GLY A 149 19.57 -1.75 -11.94
CA GLY A 149 20.83 -2.46 -11.69
C GLY A 149 21.94 -2.15 -12.70
N LEU A 150 21.59 -1.62 -13.89
CA LEU A 150 22.54 -1.16 -14.90
C LEU A 150 23.15 0.20 -14.59
N LYS A 151 22.54 0.97 -13.68
CA LYS A 151 22.97 2.34 -13.36
C LYS A 151 23.97 2.33 -12.22
N LYS A 152 24.85 3.35 -12.24
CA LYS A 152 25.76 3.61 -11.13
C LYS A 152 24.98 4.01 -9.87
N PRO A 153 25.42 3.61 -8.67
CA PRO A 153 24.71 3.92 -7.42
C PRO A 153 24.40 5.42 -7.27
N GLU A 154 25.33 6.30 -7.64
CA GLU A 154 25.26 7.74 -7.42
C GLU A 154 24.16 8.41 -8.27
N GLU A 155 23.69 7.74 -9.32
CA GLU A 155 22.62 8.22 -10.20
C GLU A 155 21.22 7.90 -9.67
N LEU A 156 21.14 7.04 -8.65
CA LEU A 156 19.93 6.50 -8.06
C LEU A 156 19.65 7.17 -6.72
N SER A 157 18.36 7.37 -6.41
CA SER A 157 17.94 7.75 -5.05
C SER A 157 18.30 6.67 -4.03
N PRO A 158 18.40 6.99 -2.72
CA PRO A 158 18.69 5.99 -1.69
C PRO A 158 17.72 4.78 -1.71
N TYR A 159 16.43 5.01 -1.99
CA TYR A 159 15.44 3.94 -2.14
C TYR A 159 15.77 3.03 -3.33
N GLN A 160 16.05 3.62 -4.50
CA GLN A 160 16.41 2.87 -5.70
C GLN A 160 17.72 2.10 -5.52
N GLN A 161 18.73 2.69 -4.88
CA GLN A 161 19.99 2.01 -4.59
C GLN A 161 19.79 0.78 -3.72
N ARG A 162 18.93 0.87 -2.70
CA ARG A 162 18.63 -0.25 -1.80
C ARG A 162 17.91 -1.39 -2.52
N HIS A 163 17.00 -1.05 -3.43
CA HIS A 163 16.11 -2.05 -4.04
C HIS A 163 16.51 -2.48 -5.45
N ARG A 164 17.57 -1.89 -6.04
CA ARG A 164 18.08 -2.29 -7.36
C ARG A 164 18.52 -3.75 -7.35
N LEU A 165 18.30 -4.43 -8.47
CA LEU A 165 18.66 -5.82 -8.65
C LEU A 165 19.79 -5.91 -9.66
N THR A 166 20.97 -6.38 -9.23
CA THR A 166 22.13 -6.58 -10.10
C THR A 166 22.23 -8.00 -10.67
N LYS A 167 21.38 -8.91 -10.18
CA LYS A 167 21.31 -10.30 -10.61
C LYS A 167 19.86 -10.71 -10.79
N MET A 168 19.61 -11.58 -11.77
CA MET A 168 18.31 -12.21 -11.95
C MET A 168 18.00 -13.15 -10.78
N PRO A 169 16.75 -13.16 -10.29
CA PRO A 169 16.29 -14.24 -9.42
C PRO A 169 16.25 -15.55 -10.23
N SER A 170 16.54 -16.67 -9.59
CA SER A 170 16.26 -17.99 -10.16
C SER A 170 14.75 -18.18 -10.39
N PRO A 171 14.33 -19.12 -11.25
CA PRO A 171 12.90 -19.39 -11.46
C PRO A 171 12.14 -19.73 -10.17
N LEU A 172 12.79 -20.43 -9.23
CA LEU A 172 12.20 -20.75 -7.93
C LEU A 172 12.04 -19.50 -7.05
N GLU A 173 13.07 -18.65 -6.97
CA GLU A 173 12.98 -17.37 -6.24
C GLU A 173 11.90 -16.46 -6.83
N TRP A 174 11.78 -16.44 -8.16
CA TRP A 174 10.76 -15.67 -8.88
C TRP A 174 9.35 -16.15 -8.55
N LEU A 175 9.05 -17.45 -8.73
CA LEU A 175 7.75 -18.02 -8.41
C LEU A 175 7.42 -17.91 -6.91
N SER A 176 8.42 -18.04 -6.06
CA SER A 176 8.29 -17.85 -4.63
C SER A 176 7.92 -16.41 -4.30
N PHE A 177 8.59 -15.44 -4.90
CA PHE A 177 8.25 -14.03 -4.73
C PHE A 177 6.85 -13.74 -5.22
N THR A 178 6.45 -14.18 -6.42
CA THR A 178 5.15 -13.85 -7.00
C THR A 178 4.00 -14.38 -6.15
N PHE A 179 4.05 -15.65 -5.75
CA PHE A 179 2.99 -16.31 -5.00
C PHE A 179 3.13 -16.25 -3.46
N ALA A 180 4.16 -15.58 -2.94
CA ALA A 180 4.49 -15.54 -1.52
C ALA A 180 3.31 -15.45 -0.52
N SER A 181 3.07 -16.55 0.21
CA SER A 181 2.29 -16.63 1.46
C SER A 181 0.92 -15.94 1.44
N GLY A 182 0.20 -16.03 0.32
CA GLY A 182 -1.16 -15.48 0.19
C GLY A 182 -1.22 -13.95 0.11
N ASN A 183 -0.09 -13.24 0.02
CA ASN A 183 -0.09 -11.78 -0.01
C ASN A 183 -0.82 -11.20 -1.23
N LEU A 184 -0.97 -11.97 -2.31
CA LEU A 184 -1.74 -11.55 -3.48
C LEU A 184 -3.23 -11.39 -3.18
N LEU A 185 -3.76 -12.05 -2.15
CA LEU A 185 -5.18 -12.00 -1.83
C LEU A 185 -5.72 -10.57 -1.56
N ALA A 186 -4.94 -9.70 -0.89
CA ALA A 186 -5.27 -8.26 -0.73
C ALA A 186 -4.07 -7.31 -0.65
N GLY A 187 -2.85 -7.80 -0.87
CA GLY A 187 -1.61 -7.10 -0.51
C GLY A 187 -1.20 -7.40 0.93
N PRO A 188 -0.21 -6.67 1.48
CA PRO A 188 0.55 -5.60 0.82
C PRO A 188 1.44 -6.12 -0.33
N TYR A 189 1.76 -5.24 -1.29
CA TYR A 189 2.91 -5.48 -2.14
C TYR A 189 4.20 -5.21 -1.34
N PHE A 190 5.28 -5.87 -1.73
CA PHE A 190 6.62 -5.66 -1.18
C PHE A 190 7.69 -5.81 -2.25
N GLU A 191 8.89 -5.30 -1.96
CA GLU A 191 10.03 -5.32 -2.87
C GLU A 191 10.66 -6.71 -2.97
N LEU A 192 11.08 -7.12 -4.18
CA LEU A 192 11.75 -8.41 -4.40
C LEU A 192 13.06 -8.53 -3.61
N SER A 193 13.85 -7.46 -3.52
CA SER A 193 15.11 -7.43 -2.75
C SER A 193 14.88 -7.74 -1.27
N ASP A 194 13.93 -7.05 -0.63
CA ASP A 194 13.55 -7.31 0.77
C ASP A 194 13.04 -8.75 0.95
N TYR A 195 12.27 -9.28 -0.01
CA TYR A 195 11.78 -10.66 0.03
C TYR A 195 12.92 -11.70 -0.02
N LEU A 196 13.87 -11.51 -0.93
CA LEU A 196 15.03 -12.38 -1.04
C LEU A 196 15.91 -12.32 0.21
N ASP A 197 16.12 -11.13 0.78
CA ASP A 197 16.86 -10.98 2.03
C ASP A 197 16.15 -11.67 3.20
N PHE A 198 14.82 -11.60 3.27
CA PHE A 198 14.05 -12.31 4.29
C PHE A 198 14.17 -13.83 4.17
N ILE A 199 13.97 -14.40 2.98
CA ILE A 199 14.03 -15.86 2.78
C ILE A 199 15.44 -16.38 3.03
N ASN A 200 16.46 -15.64 2.57
CA ASN A 200 17.87 -15.96 2.74
C ASN A 200 18.44 -15.55 4.12
N ARG A 201 17.61 -14.99 5.01
CA ARG A 201 17.98 -14.57 6.38
C ARG A 201 19.18 -13.62 6.39
N LYS A 202 19.08 -12.51 5.63
CA LYS A 202 20.09 -11.44 5.55
C LYS A 202 19.59 -10.17 6.25
N GLY A 203 20.53 -9.25 6.51
CA GLY A 203 20.23 -7.95 7.10
C GLY A 203 19.50 -8.09 8.45
N PRO A 204 18.32 -7.47 8.64
CA PRO A 204 17.61 -7.55 9.92
C PRO A 204 17.13 -8.97 10.27
N TRP A 205 17.09 -9.89 9.31
CA TRP A 205 16.69 -11.28 9.51
C TRP A 205 17.88 -12.24 9.69
N ASP A 206 19.12 -11.73 9.71
CA ASP A 206 20.31 -12.53 9.98
C ASP A 206 20.28 -13.09 11.41
N PRO A 207 20.41 -14.42 11.61
CA PRO A 207 20.46 -15.02 12.93
C PRO A 207 21.55 -14.45 13.86
N LYS A 208 22.59 -13.82 13.31
CA LYS A 208 23.67 -13.15 14.07
C LYS A 208 23.27 -11.75 14.57
N SER A 209 22.27 -11.13 13.97
CA SER A 209 21.75 -9.81 14.40
C SER A 209 20.81 -9.96 15.59
N LYS A 210 20.55 -8.85 16.33
CA LYS A 210 19.57 -8.83 17.42
C LYS A 210 18.17 -9.18 16.88
N GLN A 211 17.68 -10.37 17.23
CA GLN A 211 16.38 -10.88 16.79
C GLN A 211 15.26 -10.53 17.77
N PRO A 212 14.04 -10.23 17.27
CA PRO A 212 12.88 -10.04 18.12
C PRO A 212 12.42 -11.34 18.78
N SER A 213 11.85 -11.24 19.99
CA SER A 213 11.29 -12.39 20.69
C SER A 213 10.05 -12.94 19.94
N LEU A 214 9.78 -14.24 20.11
CA LEU A 214 8.56 -14.86 19.56
C LEU A 214 7.29 -14.24 20.14
N ALA A 215 7.30 -13.86 21.41
CA ALA A 215 6.19 -13.19 22.06
C ALA A 215 5.87 -11.84 21.41
N SER A 216 6.89 -11.04 21.07
CA SER A 216 6.70 -9.77 20.34
C SER A 216 6.12 -10.01 18.95
N GLN A 217 6.68 -10.97 18.20
CA GLN A 217 6.23 -11.32 16.86
C GLN A 217 4.76 -11.77 16.84
N TYR A 218 4.45 -12.82 17.60
CA TYR A 218 3.10 -13.41 17.59
C TYR A 218 2.08 -12.51 18.30
N GLY A 219 2.49 -11.76 19.32
CA GLY A 219 1.65 -10.74 19.95
C GLY A 219 1.25 -9.64 18.98
N ALA A 220 2.19 -9.10 18.19
CA ALA A 220 1.90 -8.11 17.16
C ALA A 220 1.00 -8.67 16.05
N GLY A 221 1.24 -9.91 15.61
CA GLY A 221 0.41 -10.60 14.62
C GLY A 221 -1.02 -10.84 15.12
N ALA A 222 -1.18 -11.34 16.35
CA ALA A 222 -2.48 -11.57 16.97
C ALA A 222 -3.25 -10.26 17.19
N LEU A 223 -2.58 -9.20 17.66
CA LEU A 223 -3.21 -7.88 17.79
C LEU A 223 -3.70 -7.35 16.44
N ARG A 224 -2.91 -7.55 15.38
CA ARG A 224 -3.30 -7.16 14.02
C ARG A 224 -4.52 -7.96 13.53
N PHE A 225 -4.54 -9.27 13.82
CA PHE A 225 -5.66 -10.14 13.47
C PHE A 225 -6.95 -9.78 14.21
N VAL A 226 -6.88 -9.48 15.51
CA VAL A 226 -8.03 -9.01 16.28
C VAL A 226 -8.57 -7.70 15.72
N LYS A 227 -7.70 -6.75 15.35
CA LYS A 227 -8.12 -5.51 14.67
C LYS A 227 -8.85 -5.79 13.34
N ALA A 228 -8.39 -6.78 12.57
CA ALA A 228 -9.09 -7.22 11.37
C ALA A 228 -10.51 -7.72 11.69
N LEU A 229 -10.67 -8.59 12.69
CA LEU A 229 -11.99 -9.11 13.10
C LEU A 229 -12.93 -7.98 13.56
N CYS A 230 -12.43 -7.02 14.34
CA CYS A 230 -13.20 -5.84 14.72
C CYS A 230 -13.65 -5.04 13.49
N CYS A 231 -12.78 -4.86 12.49
CA CYS A 231 -13.13 -4.15 11.27
C CYS A 231 -14.19 -4.88 10.45
N LEU A 232 -14.09 -6.21 10.37
CA LEU A 232 -15.08 -7.05 9.71
C LEU A 232 -16.44 -6.95 10.41
N ALA A 233 -16.47 -7.03 11.74
CA ALA A 233 -17.70 -6.91 12.52
C ALA A 233 -18.39 -5.55 12.30
N VAL A 234 -17.62 -4.45 12.32
CA VAL A 234 -18.14 -3.10 12.01
C VAL A 234 -18.72 -3.05 10.59
N HIS A 235 -18.00 -3.56 9.59
CA HIS A 235 -18.49 -3.58 8.21
C HIS A 235 -19.80 -4.38 8.08
N LEU A 236 -19.82 -5.64 8.54
CA LEU A 236 -20.97 -6.54 8.41
C LEU A 236 -22.19 -6.03 9.18
N TYR A 237 -22.00 -5.34 10.30
CA TYR A 237 -23.10 -4.74 11.04
C TYR A 237 -23.69 -3.53 10.29
N PHE A 238 -22.85 -2.57 9.90
CA PHE A 238 -23.34 -1.31 9.34
C PHE A 238 -23.72 -1.37 7.86
N VAL A 239 -23.16 -2.29 7.06
CA VAL A 239 -23.49 -2.42 5.63
C VAL A 239 -24.95 -2.80 5.38
N LYS A 240 -25.61 -3.44 6.37
CA LYS A 240 -27.05 -3.75 6.32
C LYS A 240 -27.93 -2.49 6.37
N TYR A 241 -27.47 -1.45 7.03
CA TYR A 241 -28.19 -0.19 7.20
C TYR A 241 -27.76 0.88 6.17
N PHE A 242 -26.50 0.83 5.75
CA PHE A 242 -25.91 1.78 4.81
C PHE A 242 -25.25 1.07 3.62
N PRO A 243 -25.99 0.25 2.84
CA PRO A 243 -25.48 -0.31 1.59
C PRO A 243 -25.19 0.81 0.59
N VAL A 244 -24.32 0.55 -0.40
CA VAL A 244 -23.94 1.55 -1.42
C VAL A 244 -25.16 2.16 -2.15
N ASP A 245 -26.20 1.35 -2.38
CA ASP A 245 -27.44 1.76 -3.05
C ASP A 245 -28.22 2.84 -2.27
N THR A 246 -27.89 3.04 -0.99
CA THR A 246 -28.41 4.17 -0.20
C THR A 246 -28.12 5.49 -0.92
N LEU A 247 -26.94 5.64 -1.54
CA LEU A 247 -26.52 6.86 -2.24
C LEU A 247 -27.34 7.17 -3.51
N THR A 248 -28.12 6.20 -3.98
CA THR A 248 -28.95 6.31 -5.18
C THR A 248 -30.43 6.13 -4.91
N SER A 249 -30.81 5.92 -3.65
CA SER A 249 -32.20 5.75 -3.23
C SER A 249 -33.01 7.06 -3.33
N ASP A 250 -34.32 6.94 -3.52
CA ASP A 250 -35.21 8.11 -3.51
C ASP A 250 -35.16 8.84 -2.16
N TRP A 251 -35.08 8.09 -1.05
CA TRP A 251 -34.90 8.65 0.29
C TRP A 251 -33.69 9.58 0.37
N PHE A 252 -32.54 9.16 -0.17
CA PHE A 252 -31.34 9.99 -0.19
C PHE A 252 -31.58 11.32 -0.93
N TYR A 253 -32.31 11.28 -2.04
CA TYR A 253 -32.69 12.49 -2.78
C TYR A 253 -33.81 13.31 -2.11
N THR A 254 -34.50 12.82 -1.07
CA THR A 254 -35.38 13.69 -0.26
C THR A 254 -34.66 14.45 0.86
N LEU A 255 -33.41 14.07 1.18
CA LEU A 255 -32.64 14.69 2.25
C LEU A 255 -32.14 16.10 1.88
N SER A 256 -31.93 16.94 2.89
CA SER A 256 -31.21 18.21 2.73
C SER A 256 -29.74 17.98 2.38
N ILE A 257 -29.09 18.98 1.76
CA ILE A 257 -27.68 18.89 1.31
C ILE A 257 -26.73 18.43 2.43
N PRO A 258 -26.76 18.99 3.66
CA PRO A 258 -25.88 18.52 4.73
C PRO A 258 -26.14 17.07 5.12
N ARG A 259 -27.40 16.63 5.11
CA ARG A 259 -27.77 15.24 5.41
C ARG A 259 -27.30 14.28 4.31
N ARG A 260 -27.39 14.67 3.03
CA ARG A 260 -26.79 13.90 1.92
C ARG A 260 -25.28 13.76 2.10
N GLY A 261 -24.59 14.85 2.45
CA GLY A 261 -23.15 14.83 2.77
C GLY A 261 -22.80 13.89 3.92
N ALA A 262 -23.62 13.88 4.99
CA ALA A 262 -23.44 12.96 6.11
C ALA A 262 -23.67 11.49 5.70
N VAL A 263 -24.67 11.20 4.87
CA VAL A 263 -24.91 9.83 4.35
C VAL A 263 -23.75 9.37 3.46
N MET A 264 -23.25 10.24 2.57
CA MET A 264 -22.05 9.96 1.77
C MET A 264 -20.85 9.61 2.66
N TRP A 265 -20.67 10.35 3.77
CA TRP A 265 -19.64 10.08 4.76
C TRP A 265 -19.80 8.70 5.38
N ILE A 266 -20.99 8.40 5.93
CA ILE A 266 -21.26 7.14 6.62
C ILE A 266 -21.05 5.96 5.67
N VAL A 267 -21.65 5.98 4.48
CA VAL A 267 -21.51 4.89 3.50
C VAL A 267 -20.04 4.65 3.15
N ALA A 268 -19.29 5.72 2.87
CA ALA A 268 -17.87 5.59 2.53
C ALA A 268 -17.04 5.02 3.69
N VAL A 269 -17.29 5.41 4.94
CA VAL A 269 -16.64 4.81 6.12
C VAL A 269 -16.98 3.32 6.22
N VAL A 270 -18.26 2.94 6.13
CA VAL A 270 -18.71 1.54 6.22
C VAL A 270 -18.00 0.66 5.19
N TYR A 271 -17.84 1.15 3.96
CA TYR A 271 -17.11 0.44 2.92
C TYR A 271 -15.58 0.49 3.10
N ARG A 272 -15.01 1.51 3.75
CA ARG A 272 -13.57 1.52 4.09
C ARG A 272 -13.19 0.40 5.06
N PHE A 273 -14.05 0.08 6.03
CA PHE A 273 -13.79 -0.97 7.02
C PHE A 273 -13.57 -2.36 6.41
N LYS A 274 -14.16 -2.67 5.24
CA LYS A 274 -13.89 -3.93 4.52
C LYS A 274 -12.43 -4.02 4.04
N TYR A 275 -11.84 -2.91 3.61
CA TYR A 275 -10.44 -2.85 3.19
C TYR A 275 -9.50 -2.91 4.41
N TYR A 276 -9.87 -2.26 5.51
CA TYR A 276 -9.11 -2.37 6.77
C TYR A 276 -9.05 -3.81 7.28
N PHE A 277 -10.16 -4.54 7.22
CA PHE A 277 -10.19 -5.96 7.50
C PHE A 277 -9.20 -6.72 6.60
N ALA A 278 -9.36 -6.59 5.27
CA ALA A 278 -8.59 -7.37 4.31
C ALA A 278 -7.07 -7.14 4.49
N TRP A 279 -6.64 -5.88 4.57
CA TRP A 279 -5.24 -5.56 4.75
C TRP A 279 -4.70 -6.02 6.11
N ALA A 280 -5.45 -5.86 7.20
CA ALA A 280 -5.00 -6.26 8.52
C ALA A 280 -4.81 -7.79 8.64
N VAL A 281 -5.65 -8.62 8.00
CA VAL A 281 -5.42 -10.08 8.00
C VAL A 281 -4.14 -10.43 7.26
N SER A 282 -3.91 -9.88 6.07
CA SER A 282 -2.68 -10.13 5.33
C SER A 282 -1.44 -9.64 6.08
N GLU A 283 -1.52 -8.47 6.72
CA GLU A 283 -0.45 -7.97 7.58
C GLU A 283 -0.19 -8.90 8.77
N ALA A 284 -1.24 -9.46 9.39
CA ALA A 284 -1.09 -10.44 10.46
C ALA A 284 -0.33 -11.69 10.00
N ALA A 285 -0.61 -12.19 8.79
CA ALA A 285 0.12 -13.31 8.20
C ALA A 285 1.62 -12.99 7.97
N LEU A 286 1.92 -11.80 7.44
CA LEU A 286 3.31 -11.36 7.20
C LEU A 286 4.08 -11.04 8.49
N ILE A 287 3.41 -10.51 9.51
CA ILE A 287 3.99 -10.34 10.84
C ILE A 287 4.25 -11.71 11.46
N GLY A 288 3.28 -12.63 11.36
CA GLY A 288 3.38 -14.01 11.83
C GLY A 288 4.56 -14.77 11.21
N SER A 289 4.92 -14.49 9.95
CA SER A 289 6.09 -15.08 9.30
C SER A 289 7.43 -14.47 9.73
N GLY A 290 7.41 -13.27 10.30
CA GLY A 290 8.61 -12.50 10.67
C GLY A 290 9.02 -11.48 9.60
N PHE A 291 8.36 -11.46 8.44
CA PHE A 291 8.77 -10.62 7.31
C PHE A 291 8.56 -9.13 7.58
N CYS A 292 7.58 -8.75 8.40
CA CYS A 292 7.32 -7.34 8.68
C CYS A 292 8.27 -6.69 9.71
N PHE A 293 9.31 -7.39 10.19
CA PHE A 293 10.26 -6.83 11.15
C PHE A 293 11.00 -5.61 10.57
N ASN A 294 10.96 -4.49 11.29
CA ASN A 294 11.49 -3.20 10.85
C ASN A 294 12.50 -2.58 11.83
N GLY A 295 13.19 -3.42 12.63
CA GLY A 295 14.15 -2.95 13.62
C GLY A 295 13.51 -2.61 14.96
N TRP A 296 14.15 -1.71 15.71
CA TRP A 296 13.85 -1.44 17.11
C TRP A 296 13.56 0.06 17.28
N ASP A 297 12.61 0.41 18.15
CA ASP A 297 12.37 1.81 18.51
C ASP A 297 13.35 2.29 19.60
N GLU A 298 13.20 3.55 20.01
CA GLU A 298 14.00 4.19 21.07
C GLU A 298 13.91 3.47 22.43
N ARG A 299 12.85 2.70 22.65
CA ARG A 299 12.65 1.92 23.88
C ARG A 299 13.22 0.51 23.78
N GLY A 300 13.76 0.14 22.61
CA GLY A 300 14.28 -1.18 22.34
C GLY A 300 13.20 -2.21 22.03
N GLU A 301 11.98 -1.77 21.65
CA GLU A 301 10.87 -2.64 21.26
C GLU A 301 10.85 -2.89 19.75
N ALA A 302 10.58 -4.15 19.37
CA ALA A 302 10.59 -4.57 17.98
C ALA A 302 9.42 -3.97 17.20
N GLN A 303 9.72 -3.38 16.05
CA GLN A 303 8.73 -2.80 15.14
C GLN A 303 8.32 -3.81 14.07
N TRP A 304 7.02 -3.89 13.79
CA TRP A 304 6.39 -4.87 12.90
C TRP A 304 5.63 -4.21 11.74
N ASP A 305 6.10 -3.04 11.29
CA ASP A 305 5.40 -2.17 10.36
C ASP A 305 6.12 -1.94 9.01
N ARG A 306 7.08 -2.80 8.65
CA ARG A 306 7.80 -2.71 7.37
C ARG A 306 6.85 -2.66 6.17
N TYR A 307 5.86 -3.55 6.16
CA TYR A 307 4.77 -3.57 5.18
C TYR A 307 3.44 -3.42 5.92
N CYS A 308 2.99 -2.19 6.02
CA CYS A 308 1.75 -1.79 6.69
C CYS A 308 0.93 -0.98 5.69
N ASN A 309 -0.23 -1.48 5.29
CA ASN A 309 -1.12 -0.83 4.34
C ASN A 309 -2.00 0.21 4.99
N THR A 310 -2.31 0.10 6.29
CA THR A 310 -3.19 1.09 6.92
C THR A 310 -2.90 1.41 8.37
N ARG A 311 -3.05 2.70 8.69
CA ARG A 311 -3.13 3.23 10.05
C ARG A 311 -4.50 3.88 10.24
N ILE A 312 -5.51 3.07 10.55
CA ILE A 312 -6.94 3.43 10.57
C ILE A 312 -7.22 4.78 11.22
N ALA A 313 -6.76 5.00 12.46
CA ALA A 313 -7.00 6.26 13.17
C ALA A 313 -6.41 7.48 12.43
N LYS A 314 -5.23 7.32 11.81
CA LYS A 314 -4.61 8.39 11.02
C LYS A 314 -5.28 8.61 9.66
N VAL A 315 -6.16 7.71 9.22
CA VAL A 315 -7.03 7.93 8.04
C VAL A 315 -8.30 8.65 8.47
N GLU A 316 -9.04 8.06 9.42
CA GLU A 316 -10.37 8.55 9.79
C GLU A 316 -10.35 9.87 10.60
N LEU A 317 -9.25 10.15 11.31
CA LEU A 317 -9.06 11.36 12.12
C LEU A 317 -8.09 12.37 11.49
N SER A 318 -7.74 12.20 10.21
CA SER A 318 -6.80 13.11 9.55
C SER A 318 -7.38 14.52 9.40
N ALA A 319 -6.60 15.52 9.83
CA ALA A 319 -6.88 16.93 9.57
C ALA A 319 -6.17 17.44 8.29
N SER A 320 -5.58 16.55 7.48
CA SER A 320 -4.92 16.94 6.24
C SER A 320 -5.05 15.85 5.20
N ALA A 321 -5.74 16.16 4.10
CA ALA A 321 -5.87 15.20 3.01
C ALA A 321 -4.52 14.84 2.38
N ALA A 322 -3.51 15.72 2.46
CA ALA A 322 -2.17 15.46 1.96
C ALA A 322 -1.44 14.36 2.75
N GLU A 323 -1.86 14.05 3.97
CA GLU A 323 -1.31 12.97 4.80
C GLU A 323 -1.98 11.62 4.54
N LEU A 324 -3.17 11.59 3.92
CA LEU A 324 -3.92 10.34 3.72
C LEU A 324 -3.12 9.26 2.97
N PRO A 325 -2.34 9.55 1.90
CA PRO A 325 -1.54 8.53 1.21
C PRO A 325 -0.48 7.85 2.09
N ALA A 326 -0.12 8.45 3.23
CA ALA A 326 0.78 7.86 4.22
C ALA A 326 0.16 6.70 5.00
N HIS A 327 -1.18 6.67 5.07
CA HIS A 327 -1.92 5.91 6.07
C HIS A 327 -3.04 5.07 5.46
N TRP A 328 -3.40 5.32 4.20
CA TRP A 328 -4.34 4.55 3.41
C TRP A 328 -3.63 3.85 2.25
N ASN A 329 -3.75 2.53 2.20
CA ASN A 329 -3.10 1.67 1.21
C ASN A 329 -1.61 2.03 1.01
N THR A 330 -0.90 2.21 2.13
CA THR A 330 0.42 2.84 2.16
C THR A 330 1.45 2.12 1.30
N CYS A 331 1.39 0.78 1.20
CA CYS A 331 2.29 0.07 0.29
C CYS A 331 1.99 0.55 -1.13
N THR A 332 0.80 0.35 -1.70
CA THR A 332 0.45 0.86 -3.04
C THR A 332 0.75 2.36 -3.23
N GLY A 333 0.53 3.18 -2.19
CA GLY A 333 0.94 4.59 -2.18
C GLY A 333 2.45 4.79 -2.37
N ASN A 334 3.28 3.97 -1.73
CA ASN A 334 4.73 3.94 -1.97
C ASN A 334 5.07 3.49 -3.40
N PHE A 335 4.33 2.54 -4.00
CA PHE A 335 4.56 2.16 -5.40
C PHE A 335 4.34 3.37 -6.31
N LEU A 336 3.19 4.02 -6.16
CA LEU A 336 2.85 5.22 -6.92
C LEU A 336 3.87 6.32 -6.71
N ARG A 337 4.36 6.51 -5.47
CA ARG A 337 5.40 7.49 -5.18
C ARG A 337 6.72 7.16 -5.89
N ARG A 338 7.26 5.94 -5.69
CA ARG A 338 8.62 5.54 -6.09
C ARG A 338 8.74 5.17 -7.57
N TYR A 339 7.70 4.61 -8.16
CA TYR A 339 7.71 4.05 -9.51
C TYR A 339 6.93 4.90 -10.52
N VAL A 340 6.09 5.84 -10.06
CA VAL A 340 5.34 6.75 -10.95
C VAL A 340 5.72 8.21 -10.69
N TYR A 341 5.37 8.75 -9.53
CA TYR A 341 5.51 10.18 -9.22
C TYR A 341 6.96 10.69 -9.29
N GLU A 342 7.88 10.02 -8.59
CA GLU A 342 9.30 10.39 -8.57
C GLU A 342 9.96 10.20 -9.94
N ARG A 343 9.52 9.21 -10.73
CA ARG A 343 10.07 8.93 -12.07
C ARG A 343 9.50 9.83 -13.16
N LEU A 344 8.26 10.29 -13.02
CA LEU A 344 7.66 11.31 -13.88
C LEU A 344 8.17 12.72 -13.56
N THR A 345 8.85 12.90 -12.43
CA THR A 345 9.45 14.18 -12.05
C THR A 345 10.86 14.28 -12.63
N PRO A 346 11.13 15.25 -13.54
CA PRO A 346 12.47 15.40 -14.10
C PRO A 346 13.50 15.66 -12.99
N LYS A 347 14.70 15.07 -13.12
CA LYS A 347 15.80 15.27 -12.17
C LYS A 347 16.04 16.76 -11.93
N GLY A 348 16.13 17.17 -10.67
CA GLY A 348 16.34 18.57 -10.25
C GLY A 348 15.11 19.48 -10.34
N LYS A 349 13.95 19.01 -10.82
CA LYS A 349 12.70 19.79 -10.87
C LYS A 349 11.75 19.38 -9.74
N LYS A 350 10.87 20.30 -9.35
CA LYS A 350 9.75 20.00 -8.46
C LYS A 350 8.62 19.35 -9.25
N ALA A 351 7.98 18.37 -8.65
CA ALA A 351 6.76 17.78 -9.19
C ALA A 351 5.67 18.83 -9.33
N THR A 352 4.85 18.68 -10.37
CA THR A 352 3.76 19.59 -10.69
C THR A 352 2.41 18.96 -10.38
N PHE A 353 1.33 19.75 -10.43
CA PHE A 353 -0.02 19.21 -10.38
C PHE A 353 -0.26 18.17 -11.50
N LYS A 354 0.31 18.37 -12.71
CA LYS A 354 0.25 17.40 -13.79
C LYS A 354 0.88 16.05 -13.39
N THR A 355 2.04 16.08 -12.73
CA THR A 355 2.69 14.87 -12.23
C THR A 355 1.81 14.14 -11.22
N LEU A 356 1.17 14.89 -10.31
CA LEU A 356 0.25 14.35 -9.32
C LEU A 356 -0.99 13.73 -9.98
N LEU A 357 -1.63 14.45 -10.89
CA LEU A 357 -2.81 13.99 -11.62
C LEU A 357 -2.51 12.71 -12.40
N LEU A 358 -1.41 12.68 -13.16
CA LEU A 358 -1.01 11.46 -13.88
C LEU A 358 -0.76 10.30 -12.93
N THR A 359 -0.13 10.55 -11.79
CA THR A 359 0.09 9.50 -10.77
C THR A 359 -1.23 8.94 -10.24
N GLN A 360 -2.21 9.80 -9.95
CA GLN A 360 -3.51 9.35 -9.49
C GLN A 360 -4.28 8.61 -10.59
N LEU A 361 -4.24 9.08 -11.84
CA LEU A 361 -4.89 8.39 -12.96
C LEU A 361 -4.31 7.00 -13.22
N VAL A 362 -2.99 6.81 -13.05
CA VAL A 362 -2.37 5.47 -13.08
C VAL A 362 -2.96 4.58 -11.99
N ALA A 363 -3.21 5.10 -10.79
CA ALA A 363 -3.90 4.36 -9.74
C ALA A 363 -5.34 4.02 -10.12
N GLY A 364 -6.07 4.93 -10.79
CA GLY A 364 -7.41 4.65 -11.32
C GLY A 364 -7.42 3.53 -12.35
N ILE A 365 -6.52 3.57 -13.33
CA ILE A 365 -6.38 2.53 -14.35
C ILE A 365 -6.01 1.18 -13.72
N TRP A 366 -5.18 1.19 -12.67
CA TRP A 366 -4.84 -0.01 -11.90
C TRP A 366 -6.05 -0.65 -11.23
N HIS A 367 -7.08 0.12 -10.86
CA HIS A 367 -8.35 -0.40 -10.34
C HIS A 367 -9.31 -0.88 -11.44
N GLY A 368 -9.17 -0.39 -12.68
CA GLY A 368 -9.98 -0.76 -13.83
C GLY A 368 -10.43 0.44 -14.67
N LEU A 369 -11.28 0.18 -15.67
CA LEU A 369 -11.72 1.19 -16.64
C LEU A 369 -13.12 1.76 -16.36
N PHE A 370 -13.75 1.41 -15.24
CA PHE A 370 -15.02 2.02 -14.84
C PHE A 370 -14.82 3.53 -14.60
N PRO A 371 -15.68 4.41 -15.14
CA PRO A 371 -15.51 5.86 -15.04
C PRO A 371 -15.38 6.38 -13.62
N GLY A 372 -16.07 5.77 -12.66
CA GLY A 372 -16.03 6.13 -11.24
C GLY A 372 -14.63 6.06 -10.63
N TYR A 373 -13.77 5.15 -11.10
CA TYR A 373 -12.36 5.13 -10.70
C TYR A 373 -11.62 6.37 -11.20
N ALA A 374 -11.73 6.68 -12.50
CA ALA A 374 -11.10 7.87 -13.07
C ALA A 374 -11.60 9.16 -12.38
N LEU A 375 -12.91 9.25 -12.12
CA LEU A 375 -13.51 10.36 -11.38
C LEU A 375 -12.89 10.50 -9.98
N PHE A 376 -12.89 9.43 -9.17
CA PHE A 376 -12.32 9.47 -7.82
C PHE A 376 -10.84 9.89 -7.81
N PHE A 377 -10.02 9.28 -8.66
CA PHE A 377 -8.58 9.53 -8.67
C PHE A 377 -8.22 10.87 -9.30
N ALA A 378 -8.97 11.37 -10.29
CA ALA A 378 -8.80 12.74 -10.74
C ALA A 378 -9.12 13.72 -9.60
N THR A 379 -10.23 13.51 -8.90
CA THR A 379 -10.65 14.35 -7.76
C THR A 379 -9.65 14.26 -6.59
N SER A 380 -9.04 13.10 -6.33
CA SER A 380 -8.03 12.96 -5.27
C SER A 380 -6.78 13.82 -5.50
N ALA A 381 -6.42 14.11 -6.76
CA ALA A 381 -5.33 15.03 -7.07
C ALA A 381 -5.66 16.47 -6.61
N PHE A 382 -6.89 16.93 -6.82
CA PHE A 382 -7.37 18.23 -6.30
C PHE A 382 -7.45 18.24 -4.78
N MET A 383 -7.91 17.14 -4.18
CA MET A 383 -7.94 16.96 -2.74
C MET A 383 -6.55 17.15 -2.12
N PHE A 384 -5.53 16.48 -2.65
CA PHE A 384 -4.16 16.63 -2.16
C PHE A 384 -3.58 18.01 -2.42
N GLU A 385 -3.85 18.62 -3.57
CA GLU A 385 -3.36 19.96 -3.88
C GLU A 385 -3.99 21.03 -2.97
N SER A 386 -5.30 20.96 -2.73
CA SER A 386 -5.99 21.86 -1.80
C SER A 386 -5.44 21.73 -0.37
N ALA A 387 -5.15 20.52 0.11
CA ALA A 387 -4.54 20.32 1.43
C ALA A 387 -3.11 20.88 1.50
N LYS A 388 -2.31 20.75 0.44
CA LYS A 388 -0.97 21.39 0.36
C LYS A 388 -1.07 22.91 0.37
N VAL A 389 -2.11 23.50 -0.21
CA VAL A 389 -2.36 24.94 -0.13
C VAL A 389 -2.63 25.38 1.31
N ILE A 390 -3.54 24.68 2.02
CA ILE A 390 -3.82 24.96 3.44
C ILE A 390 -2.53 24.92 4.25
N TYR A 391 -1.74 23.85 4.11
CA TYR A 391 -0.45 23.70 4.77
C TYR A 391 0.51 24.86 4.48
N ARG A 392 0.60 25.31 3.21
CA ARG A 392 1.46 26.45 2.85
C ARG A 392 1.03 27.75 3.52
N TYR A 393 -0.27 28.00 3.65
CA TYR A 393 -0.77 29.16 4.41
C TYR A 393 -0.41 29.08 5.89
N GLU A 394 -0.58 27.90 6.50
CA GLU A 394 -0.22 27.67 7.90
C GLU A 394 1.27 27.96 8.14
N GLN A 395 2.15 27.44 7.30
CA GLN A 395 3.59 27.69 7.39
C GLN A 395 3.98 29.17 7.16
N GLY A 396 3.13 29.92 6.45
CA GLY A 396 3.28 31.35 6.20
C GLY A 396 2.76 32.26 7.33
N LEU A 397 2.13 31.71 8.37
CA LEU A 397 1.59 32.49 9.49
C LEU A 397 2.70 33.20 10.28
N PRO A 398 2.50 34.49 10.67
CA PRO A 398 3.41 35.18 11.58
C PRO A 398 3.55 34.43 12.91
N GLN A 399 4.69 34.58 13.60
CA GLN A 399 4.97 33.89 14.87
C GLN A 399 3.83 34.03 15.89
N ARG A 400 3.24 35.23 16.01
CA ARG A 400 2.11 35.51 16.92
C ARG A 400 0.84 34.69 16.63
N TRP A 401 0.68 34.17 15.42
CA TRP A 401 -0.49 33.41 14.96
C TRP A 401 -0.20 31.92 14.81
N ARG A 402 1.03 31.44 15.10
CA ARG A 402 1.38 30.02 14.96
C ARG A 402 0.55 29.10 15.85
N PHE A 403 0.03 29.60 16.97
CA PHE A 403 -0.88 28.84 17.83
C PHE A 403 -2.17 28.41 17.10
N LEU A 404 -2.58 29.10 16.03
CA LEU A 404 -3.75 28.70 15.23
C LEU A 404 -3.57 27.32 14.60
N GLN A 405 -2.33 26.90 14.30
CA GLN A 405 -2.04 25.58 13.73
C GLN A 405 -2.40 24.44 14.68
N THR A 406 -2.41 24.68 15.99
CA THR A 406 -2.77 23.70 17.01
C THR A 406 -4.10 24.02 17.69
N PHE A 407 -4.78 25.08 17.26
CA PHE A 407 -6.04 25.52 17.86
C PHE A 407 -7.14 24.48 17.61
N PRO A 408 -7.86 23.99 18.66
CA PRO A 408 -8.79 22.88 18.52
C PRO A 408 -9.88 23.08 17.46
N LEU A 409 -10.48 24.28 17.38
CA LEU A 409 -11.53 24.55 16.39
C LEU A 409 -10.99 24.53 14.96
N TRP A 410 -9.75 24.96 14.76
CA TRP A 410 -9.11 24.91 13.44
C TRP A 410 -8.79 23.47 13.03
N GLN A 411 -8.26 22.67 13.96
CA GLN A 411 -8.02 21.24 13.74
C GLN A 411 -9.33 20.49 13.44
N PHE A 412 -10.41 20.80 14.17
CA PHE A 412 -11.73 20.25 13.93
C PHE A 412 -12.28 20.64 12.56
N ALA A 413 -12.17 21.92 12.18
CA ALA A 413 -12.60 22.38 10.86
C ALA A 413 -11.85 21.68 9.72
N LYS A 414 -10.53 21.53 9.85
CA LYS A 414 -9.71 20.78 8.88
C LYS A 414 -10.05 19.28 8.83
N TRP A 415 -10.38 18.67 9.97
CA TRP A 415 -10.86 17.29 10.01
C TRP A 415 -12.20 17.13 9.31
N ILE A 416 -13.17 18.01 9.58
CA ILE A 416 -14.46 18.03 8.87
C ILE A 416 -14.27 18.22 7.36
N TYR A 417 -13.42 19.17 6.95
CA TYR A 417 -13.08 19.40 5.55
C TYR A 417 -12.46 18.14 4.90
N THR A 418 -11.42 17.58 5.52
CA THR A 418 -10.68 16.42 5.01
C THR A 418 -11.58 15.19 4.90
N GLY A 419 -12.36 14.90 5.94
CA GLY A 419 -13.31 13.81 5.92
C GLY A 419 -14.41 14.03 4.90
N PHE A 420 -14.99 15.23 4.79
CA PHE A 420 -16.02 15.51 3.80
C PHE A 420 -15.52 15.27 2.37
N ILE A 421 -14.39 15.88 1.98
CA ILE A 421 -13.89 15.76 0.60
C ILE A 421 -13.43 14.33 0.28
N LEU A 422 -12.84 13.60 1.24
CA LEU A 422 -12.46 12.20 1.04
C LEU A 422 -13.68 11.34 0.74
N ASN A 423 -14.71 11.44 1.59
CA ASN A 423 -15.90 10.60 1.46
C ASN A 423 -16.80 11.02 0.29
N TYR A 424 -16.92 12.33 0.04
CA TYR A 424 -17.56 12.88 -1.14
C TYR A 424 -16.92 12.33 -2.42
N SER A 425 -15.59 12.35 -2.51
CA SER A 425 -14.86 11.81 -3.66
C SER A 425 -15.07 10.30 -3.77
N ALA A 426 -14.97 9.57 -2.65
CA ALA A 426 -15.09 8.12 -2.61
C ALA A 426 -16.44 7.59 -3.10
N SER A 427 -17.51 8.40 -3.07
CA SER A 427 -18.80 8.00 -3.63
C SER A 427 -18.70 7.61 -5.12
N ALA A 428 -17.88 8.29 -5.93
CA ALA A 428 -17.66 7.91 -7.33
C ALA A 428 -16.94 6.55 -7.45
N PHE A 429 -15.97 6.29 -6.57
CA PHE A 429 -15.28 5.00 -6.50
C PHE A 429 -16.24 3.85 -6.17
N LEU A 430 -17.21 4.09 -5.28
CA LEU A 430 -18.19 3.09 -4.89
C LEU A 430 -19.27 2.86 -5.95
N LEU A 431 -19.70 3.92 -6.64
CA LEU A 431 -20.81 3.86 -7.60
C LEU A 431 -20.39 3.31 -8.97
N LEU A 432 -19.13 3.51 -9.37
CA LEU A 432 -18.48 3.08 -10.62
C LEU A 432 -19.03 3.69 -11.91
N ASP A 433 -20.35 3.84 -12.04
CA ASP A 433 -21.01 4.39 -13.21
C ASP A 433 -20.87 5.92 -13.26
N PHE A 434 -20.61 6.46 -14.46
CA PHE A 434 -20.43 7.90 -14.67
C PHE A 434 -21.69 8.69 -14.34
N SER A 435 -22.82 8.31 -14.93
CA SER A 435 -24.09 9.05 -14.83
C SER A 435 -24.61 9.04 -13.39
N VAL A 436 -24.51 7.89 -12.72
CA VAL A 436 -24.92 7.72 -11.32
C VAL A 436 -24.01 8.52 -10.38
N ALA A 437 -22.68 8.46 -10.56
CA ALA A 437 -21.75 9.26 -9.77
C ALA A 437 -21.99 10.76 -9.96
N PHE A 438 -22.18 11.20 -11.21
CA PHE A 438 -22.42 12.60 -11.55
C PHE A 438 -23.75 13.11 -10.99
N LYS A 439 -24.83 12.34 -11.11
CA LYS A 439 -26.13 12.65 -10.48
C LYS A 439 -26.00 12.78 -8.96
N THR A 440 -25.26 11.87 -8.33
CA THR A 440 -25.02 11.86 -6.89
C THR A 440 -24.24 13.10 -6.44
N TRP A 441 -23.18 13.48 -7.17
CA TRP A 441 -22.46 14.73 -6.92
C TRP A 441 -23.28 16.00 -7.21
N ASN A 442 -24.09 16.00 -8.27
CA ASN A 442 -24.99 17.10 -8.59
C ASN A 442 -26.06 17.31 -7.51
N SER A 443 -26.50 16.25 -6.84
CA SER A 443 -27.45 16.35 -5.72
C SER A 443 -26.89 17.14 -4.53
N VAL A 444 -25.58 17.30 -4.42
CA VAL A 444 -24.93 18.18 -3.44
C VAL A 444 -24.26 19.37 -4.12
N HIS A 445 -24.71 19.72 -5.32
CA HIS A 445 -24.23 20.84 -6.14
C HIS A 445 -22.71 20.87 -6.29
N PHE A 446 -22.07 19.71 -6.43
CA PHE A 446 -20.62 19.61 -6.55
C PHE A 446 -19.82 20.29 -5.42
N LEU A 447 -20.41 20.41 -4.22
CA LEU A 447 -19.84 21.18 -3.10
C LEU A 447 -18.38 20.79 -2.79
N GLY A 448 -18.04 19.50 -2.80
CA GLY A 448 -16.66 19.06 -2.57
C GLY A 448 -15.67 19.63 -3.59
N HIS A 449 -16.02 19.58 -4.88
CA HIS A 449 -15.19 20.17 -5.95
C HIS A 449 -15.06 21.68 -5.79
N PHE A 450 -16.16 22.38 -5.51
CA PHE A 450 -16.13 23.82 -5.28
C PHE A 450 -15.22 24.21 -4.12
N LEU A 451 -15.27 23.49 -2.98
CA LEU A 451 -14.39 23.75 -1.84
C LEU A 451 -12.91 23.56 -2.20
N MET A 452 -12.56 22.44 -2.84
CA MET A 452 -11.18 22.16 -3.24
C MET A 452 -10.64 23.19 -4.24
N VAL A 453 -11.42 23.51 -5.27
CA VAL A 453 -11.04 24.48 -6.31
C VAL A 453 -10.97 25.89 -5.74
N ALA A 454 -11.89 26.30 -4.86
CA ALA A 454 -11.85 27.61 -4.23
C ALA A 454 -10.57 27.81 -3.42
N ILE A 455 -10.17 26.82 -2.61
CA ILE A 455 -8.91 26.86 -1.85
C ILE A 455 -7.70 27.01 -2.80
N ILE A 456 -7.67 26.23 -3.87
CA ILE A 456 -6.59 26.31 -4.88
C ILE A 456 -6.57 27.69 -5.55
N ALA A 457 -7.73 28.19 -5.99
CA ALA A 457 -7.87 29.49 -6.65
C ALA A 457 -7.44 30.66 -5.75
N VAL A 458 -7.80 30.62 -4.46
CA VAL A 458 -7.35 31.61 -3.47
C VAL A 458 -5.82 31.68 -3.41
N SER A 459 -5.13 30.54 -3.53
CA SER A 459 -3.66 30.52 -3.56
C SER A 459 -3.04 31.10 -4.83
N MET A 460 -3.79 31.15 -5.94
CA MET A 460 -3.34 31.78 -7.18
C MET A 460 -3.46 33.31 -7.10
N VAL A 461 -4.49 33.82 -6.43
CA VAL A 461 -4.72 35.26 -6.25
C VAL A 461 -3.88 35.82 -5.09
N ASN A 462 -3.74 35.07 -3.99
CA ASN A 462 -3.00 35.46 -2.80
C ASN A 462 -1.96 34.40 -2.44
N PRO A 463 -0.79 34.37 -3.11
CA PRO A 463 0.20 33.32 -2.89
C PRO A 463 0.64 33.22 -1.42
N PRO A 464 0.68 32.02 -0.83
CA PRO A 464 1.09 31.84 0.55
C PRO A 464 2.52 32.37 0.76
N ARG A 465 2.74 33.08 1.87
CA ARG A 465 4.03 33.66 2.20
C ARG A 465 5.09 32.57 2.28
N LYS A 466 6.24 32.79 1.64
CA LYS A 466 7.39 31.90 1.78
C LYS A 466 7.85 31.91 3.24
N PRO A 467 8.12 30.75 3.85
CA PRO A 467 8.75 30.71 5.18
C PRO A 467 10.03 31.54 5.14
N ARG A 468 10.21 32.46 6.09
CA ARG A 468 11.45 33.24 6.21
C ARG A 468 12.57 32.24 6.54
N LYS A 469 13.53 32.07 5.62
CA LYS A 469 14.75 31.30 5.91
C LYS A 469 15.39 31.93 7.14
N LYS A 470 15.35 31.27 8.30
CA LYS A 470 16.32 31.56 9.36
C LYS A 470 17.66 31.03 8.88
N ASP A 471 18.73 31.78 9.14
CA ASP A 471 20.08 31.54 8.68
C ASP A 471 20.49 30.07 8.83
N ALA A 472 20.58 29.39 7.69
CA ALA A 472 20.98 28.00 7.58
C ALA A 472 22.52 27.88 7.54
N SER A 473 23.23 28.58 8.43
CA SER A 473 24.68 28.45 8.60
C SER A 473 25.11 27.59 9.79
N LYS A 474 24.16 26.97 10.53
CA LYS A 474 24.43 25.92 11.53
C LYS A 474 23.36 24.81 11.59
N ALA A 475 22.79 24.43 10.45
CA ALA A 475 21.91 23.25 10.35
C ALA A 475 22.14 22.54 9.01
N PRO A 476 22.37 21.22 8.99
CA PRO A 476 22.59 20.50 7.75
C PRO A 476 21.29 20.44 6.93
N GLY A 477 21.36 20.91 5.68
CA GLY A 477 20.49 20.49 4.56
C GLY A 477 19.00 20.87 4.66
N GLY A 478 18.60 21.93 3.94
CA GLY A 478 17.21 22.40 3.89
C GLY A 478 16.18 21.39 3.37
N GLN A 479 15.11 21.21 4.13
CA GLN A 479 13.94 20.40 3.75
C GLN A 479 12.94 21.21 2.93
N ALA A 480 12.72 20.78 1.69
CA ALA A 480 11.52 21.08 0.92
C ALA A 480 10.47 20.00 1.25
N VAL A 481 9.39 20.38 1.94
CA VAL A 481 8.21 19.54 2.28
C VAL A 481 8.59 18.20 2.95
N PRO A 482 8.24 17.97 4.23
CA PRO A 482 8.56 16.68 4.84
C PRO A 482 7.99 15.56 3.96
N PRO A 483 8.81 14.56 3.59
CA PRO A 483 8.26 13.29 3.16
C PRO A 483 7.18 12.92 4.16
N ILE A 484 6.03 12.48 3.66
CA ILE A 484 5.21 11.54 4.40
C ILE A 484 6.16 10.51 5.02
N GLU A 485 6.37 10.58 6.33
CA GLU A 485 7.16 9.64 7.10
C GLU A 485 6.35 8.33 7.13
N THR A 486 6.72 7.41 6.26
CA THR A 486 6.67 6.01 6.65
C THR A 486 7.63 5.86 7.82
N GLY A 487 7.24 5.09 8.84
CA GLY A 487 8.06 4.82 10.03
C GLY A 487 9.51 4.44 9.68
N PRO A 488 10.42 4.52 10.66
CA PRO A 488 11.86 4.55 10.43
C PRO A 488 12.29 3.43 9.48
N THR A 489 12.85 3.81 8.33
CA THR A 489 13.74 2.92 7.60
C THR A 489 15.04 2.85 8.39
N VAL A 490 15.53 1.64 8.64
CA VAL A 490 16.79 1.31 9.36
C VAL A 490 18.07 1.93 8.74
N SER A 491 17.96 2.93 7.86
CA SER A 491 19.10 3.58 7.22
C SER A 491 19.91 4.51 8.14
N ASP A 492 19.46 4.81 9.37
CA ASP A 492 20.19 5.72 10.28
C ASP A 492 20.86 5.03 11.49
N VAL A 493 20.95 3.70 11.51
CA VAL A 493 21.77 3.00 12.52
C VAL A 493 23.11 2.63 11.89
N THR A 494 24.08 3.54 11.99
CA THR A 494 25.49 3.19 11.89
C THR A 494 25.78 2.14 12.95
N TYR A 495 26.18 0.93 12.52
CA TYR A 495 26.81 -0.04 13.39
C TYR A 495 28.12 0.57 13.88
N THR A 496 28.12 1.13 15.09
CA THR A 496 29.36 1.41 15.81
C THR A 496 29.93 0.07 16.27
N ASN A 497 30.97 -0.40 15.59
CA ASN A 497 31.82 -1.46 16.10
C ASN A 497 32.50 -0.95 17.38
N GLY A 498 32.06 -1.43 18.54
CA GLY A 498 32.78 -1.27 19.78
C GLY A 498 33.89 -2.30 19.88
N ALA A 499 35.15 -1.86 19.75
CA ALA A 499 36.33 -2.52 20.32
C ALA A 499 37.54 -1.57 20.24
N GLY A 500 37.55 -0.54 21.10
CA GLY A 500 38.77 0.24 21.38
C GLY A 500 39.58 -0.47 22.45
N VAL A 501 40.42 -1.41 22.04
CA VAL A 501 41.57 -1.86 22.85
C VAL A 501 42.70 -0.87 22.60
N SER A 502 43.16 -0.25 23.68
CA SER A 502 44.28 0.68 23.73
C SER A 502 45.61 0.02 23.38
N SER A 503 46.38 0.59 22.46
CA SER A 503 47.85 0.50 22.37
C SER A 503 48.41 1.64 21.47
N PRO A 504 49.66 2.08 21.67
CA PRO A 504 50.08 3.50 21.61
C PRO A 504 50.56 3.97 20.21
N PRO A 505 50.84 5.29 20.03
CA PRO A 505 51.08 5.88 18.71
C PRO A 505 52.50 5.61 18.21
N LEU A 506 52.60 5.11 16.98
CA LEU A 506 53.82 5.11 16.18
C LEU A 506 53.95 6.49 15.51
N GLY A 507 55.01 7.21 15.88
CA GLY A 507 55.41 8.45 15.24
C GLY A 507 56.12 8.20 13.91
N GLU A 508 55.86 9.07 12.94
CA GLU A 508 56.68 9.20 11.75
C GLU A 508 58.03 9.83 12.13
N GLY A 509 59.08 9.01 12.13
CA GLY A 509 60.47 9.43 12.21
C GLY A 509 61.16 9.06 10.90
N ASN A 510 61.55 10.08 10.17
CA ASN A 510 62.35 10.01 8.95
C ASN A 510 63.76 9.44 9.22
N ASN A 511 64.31 8.78 8.19
CA ASN A 511 65.73 8.65 7.86
C ASN A 511 66.67 7.70 8.66
N ALA A 512 67.09 6.66 7.92
CA ALA A 512 68.49 6.38 7.53
C ALA A 512 69.42 5.53 8.43
N LEU A 513 70.19 4.68 7.72
CA LEU A 513 71.48 4.02 8.05
C LEU A 513 71.39 2.75 8.91
N LYS A 514 71.61 1.55 8.33
CA LYS A 514 72.87 0.86 7.94
C LYS A 514 73.37 -0.06 9.07
N THR A 515 73.95 -1.20 8.65
CA THR A 515 74.69 -2.25 9.41
C THR A 515 73.84 -3.07 10.38
N GLU A 516 73.85 -4.40 10.41
CA GLU A 516 74.67 -5.48 9.84
C GLU A 516 73.77 -6.70 9.62
#